data_AF-A0A918TVU3-F1
#
_entry.id   AF-A0A918TVU3-F1
#
_cell.length_a   1.000
_cell.length_b   1.000
_cell.length_c   1.000
_cell.angle_alpha   90.00
_cell.angle_beta   90.00
_cell.angle_gamma   90.00
#
_symmetry.space_group_name_H-M   'P 1'
#
loop_
_entity.id
_entity.type
_entity.pdbx_description
1 polymer ?
#
loop_
_entity_poly.entity_id
_entity_poly.type
_entity_poly.pdbx_seq_one_letter_code
_entity_poly.pdbx_strand_id
1 'polypeptide(L)'
;MYALDTTPKKQKDTNNMKLKSATFRLLALSAFAIAAPLAVSAQEACTTYVVKEGDTLGNISQAAYGTYDFQMIFNANRDQLASNINDLPVGMELILPCEDGRLTADSELSGVIAAEEEKQETTRSTSNIYEPPLKFVTGNGWKPFTDESLAGGGILVRLATTALQRGGNDREGSVSWVNDWGSHTEVLLPTGAFDISIAWGMPDCTKIDLLGEDGVKRCTDLDATLPVYEVAETFTTLLDSKYVNVTKFEDLAGAKICKPADWSSFPLEEVGLVEPLVTHVRLATPKDCAEAVLNGEVDVMAIELETATDVFAELGAADKVVTNPSLIHFLTYHFIASKKNPRGRIYIAMLNKGLIEMRESGEWYDVVATGLAEYNNMTQ
;
A
#
# COMPACT_ATOMS: atom_id res chain seq x y z
N MET A 1 11.21 -83.26 11.61
CA MET A 1 11.63 -83.62 12.99
C MET A 1 13.05 -83.13 13.18
N TYR A 2 13.23 -82.25 14.17
CA TYR A 2 14.48 -81.71 14.74
C TYR A 2 15.50 -81.00 13.85
N ALA A 3 15.52 -79.68 14.02
CA ALA A 3 16.63 -78.76 13.82
C ALA A 3 17.74 -78.99 14.86
N LEU A 4 18.95 -78.51 14.56
CA LEU A 4 20.02 -77.97 15.44
C LEU A 4 21.18 -77.60 14.49
N ASP A 5 21.44 -76.34 14.14
CA ASP A 5 21.95 -75.18 14.91
C ASP A 5 23.49 -75.10 15.01
N THR A 6 23.98 -73.88 14.79
CA THR A 6 25.28 -73.27 15.11
C THR A 6 26.60 -73.69 14.41
N THR A 7 27.14 -72.73 13.64
CA THR A 7 28.56 -72.50 13.31
C THR A 7 29.40 -72.15 14.55
N PRO A 8 30.76 -72.29 14.60
CA PRO A 8 31.63 -71.16 14.22
C PRO A 8 33.10 -71.44 13.77
N LYS A 9 33.61 -70.47 12.98
CA LYS A 9 34.97 -69.88 12.84
C LYS A 9 36.26 -70.70 13.10
N LYS A 10 37.20 -70.56 12.14
CA LYS A 10 38.67 -70.26 12.24
C LYS A 10 39.27 -70.49 10.83
N GLN A 11 40.37 -69.91 10.32
CA GLN A 11 41.36 -68.91 10.73
C GLN A 11 42.41 -68.87 9.58
N LYS A 12 43.12 -67.73 9.42
CA LYS A 12 44.49 -67.60 8.87
C LYS A 12 44.73 -67.83 7.37
N ASP A 13 45.33 -66.84 6.68
CA ASP A 13 46.77 -66.79 6.38
C ASP A 13 47.10 -65.64 5.39
N THR A 14 47.97 -64.70 5.80
CA THR A 14 49.33 -64.44 5.27
C THR A 14 49.38 -63.64 3.96
N ASN A 15 49.94 -62.43 3.98
CA ASN A 15 51.38 -62.25 3.75
C ASN A 15 51.83 -60.78 3.81
N ASN A 16 52.98 -60.62 4.47
CA ASN A 16 53.76 -59.40 4.60
C ASN A 16 54.43 -59.02 3.28
N MET A 17 54.49 -57.72 2.98
CA MET A 17 55.70 -57.13 2.39
C MET A 17 56.04 -55.87 3.19
N LYS A 18 57.15 -55.96 3.94
CA LYS A 18 57.78 -54.87 4.69
C LYS A 18 58.47 -53.92 3.70
N LEU A 19 58.56 -52.64 4.03
CA LEU A 19 59.78 -51.99 4.57
C LEU A 19 59.80 -50.49 4.19
N LYS A 20 59.77 -49.61 5.21
CA LYS A 20 60.88 -48.70 5.59
C LYS A 20 60.36 -47.54 6.43
N SER A 21 60.83 -47.51 7.67
CA SER A 21 60.71 -46.40 8.61
C SER A 21 61.60 -45.24 8.16
N ALA A 22 61.03 -44.05 8.03
CA ALA A 22 61.74 -42.79 8.11
C ALA A 22 60.91 -41.83 8.96
N THR A 23 61.46 -41.47 10.11
CA THR A 23 60.95 -40.55 11.10
C THR A 23 60.69 -39.18 10.45
N PHE A 24 59.45 -38.70 10.46
CA PHE A 24 59.15 -37.30 10.11
C PHE A 24 58.18 -36.69 11.13
N ARG A 25 58.52 -35.44 11.46
CA ARG A 25 58.02 -34.60 12.56
C ARG A 25 56.49 -34.51 12.60
N LEU A 26 55.93 -34.58 13.83
CA LEU A 26 54.57 -34.11 14.11
C LEU A 26 54.47 -32.62 13.71
N LEU A 27 53.65 -32.33 12.72
CA LEU A 27 53.00 -31.03 12.52
C LEU A 27 51.52 -31.27 12.70
N ALA A 28 51.00 -30.92 13.88
CA ALA A 28 49.57 -30.83 14.11
C ALA A 28 49.06 -29.61 13.32
N LEU A 29 48.43 -29.83 12.17
CA LEU A 29 47.57 -28.83 11.56
C LEU A 29 46.22 -28.87 12.29
N SER A 30 46.06 -27.99 13.26
CA SER A 30 44.77 -27.54 13.75
C SER A 30 44.07 -26.79 12.61
N ALA A 31 43.12 -27.46 11.95
CA ALA A 31 42.14 -26.80 11.08
C ALA A 31 41.22 -25.95 11.97
N PHE A 32 41.58 -24.69 12.16
CA PHE A 32 40.68 -23.69 12.73
C PHE A 32 39.66 -23.37 11.63
N ALA A 33 38.51 -24.06 11.67
CA ALA A 33 37.33 -23.64 10.92
C ALA A 33 36.90 -22.30 11.52
N ILE A 34 37.31 -21.20 10.89
CA ILE A 34 36.75 -19.88 11.16
C ILE A 34 35.31 -19.94 10.68
N ALA A 35 34.39 -20.26 11.58
CA ALA A 35 32.99 -19.90 11.41
C ALA A 35 32.96 -18.36 11.43
N ALA A 36 33.04 -17.75 10.26
CA ALA A 36 32.68 -16.35 10.13
C ALA A 36 31.21 -16.25 10.57
N PRO A 37 30.86 -15.41 11.57
CA PRO A 37 29.48 -15.10 11.78
C PRO A 37 28.99 -14.46 10.48
N LEU A 38 28.01 -15.08 9.82
CA LEU A 38 27.19 -14.35 8.87
C LEU A 38 26.57 -13.24 9.70
N ALA A 39 27.10 -12.03 9.58
CA ALA A 39 26.44 -10.86 10.07
C ALA A 39 25.11 -10.81 9.31
N VAL A 40 24.03 -11.22 9.97
CA VAL A 40 22.71 -10.76 9.62
C VAL A 40 22.75 -9.28 9.94
N SER A 41 23.18 -8.46 8.98
CA SER A 41 22.90 -7.03 9.05
C SER A 41 21.38 -6.93 9.08
N ALA A 42 20.84 -6.52 10.22
CA ALA A 42 19.49 -5.98 10.25
C ALA A 42 19.46 -4.87 9.19
N GLN A 43 18.43 -4.88 8.35
CA GLN A 43 18.27 -3.80 7.39
C GLN A 43 18.01 -2.53 8.20
N GLU A 44 18.74 -1.45 7.94
CA GLU A 44 18.57 -0.20 8.70
C GLU A 44 17.58 0.71 7.97
N ALA A 45 16.58 1.22 8.71
CA ALA A 45 15.72 2.33 8.26
C ALA A 45 16.56 3.56 7.91
N CYS A 46 15.97 4.53 7.21
CA CYS A 46 16.64 5.80 6.83
C CYS A 46 17.84 5.58 5.88
N THR A 47 17.76 4.59 4.99
CA THR A 47 18.85 4.22 4.07
C THR A 47 18.33 3.96 2.66
N THR A 48 19.23 3.80 1.70
CA THR A 48 18.91 3.21 0.40
C THR A 48 19.22 1.71 0.44
N TYR A 49 18.22 0.88 0.15
CA TYR A 49 18.32 -0.56 0.04
C TYR A 49 18.44 -1.01 -1.42
N VAL A 50 19.31 -1.98 -1.68
CA VAL A 50 19.44 -2.60 -3.00
C VAL A 50 18.74 -3.96 -2.96
N VAL A 51 17.69 -4.11 -3.77
CA VAL A 51 16.88 -5.33 -3.87
C VAL A 51 17.74 -6.54 -4.24
N LYS A 52 17.50 -7.65 -3.53
CA LYS A 52 18.14 -8.95 -3.71
C LYS A 52 17.14 -9.99 -4.24
N GLU A 53 17.68 -11.10 -4.74
CA GLU A 53 16.87 -12.20 -5.25
C GLU A 53 15.95 -12.78 -4.16
N GLY A 54 14.65 -12.84 -4.44
CA GLY A 54 13.64 -13.35 -3.52
C GLY A 54 13.11 -12.33 -2.49
N ASP A 55 13.55 -11.07 -2.56
CA ASP A 55 12.99 -10.02 -1.73
C ASP A 55 11.54 -9.72 -2.09
N THR A 56 10.74 -9.45 -1.07
CA THR A 56 9.42 -8.82 -1.18
C THR A 56 9.44 -7.55 -0.34
N LEU A 57 8.60 -6.57 -0.66
CA LEU A 57 8.48 -5.37 0.17
C LEU A 57 8.13 -5.71 1.62
N GLY A 58 7.26 -6.71 1.85
CA GLY A 58 6.93 -7.19 3.19
C GLY A 58 8.13 -7.75 3.95
N ASN A 59 8.99 -8.54 3.31
CA ASN A 59 10.18 -9.08 3.98
C ASN A 59 11.26 -8.00 4.21
N ILE A 60 11.40 -7.05 3.28
CA ILE A 60 12.28 -5.88 3.46
C ILE A 60 11.78 -5.05 4.65
N SER A 61 10.47 -4.82 4.73
CA SER A 61 9.87 -4.09 5.86
C SER A 61 10.07 -4.82 7.17
N GLN A 62 9.87 -6.15 7.17
CA GLN A 62 10.07 -6.96 8.36
C GLN A 62 11.51 -6.88 8.87
N ALA A 63 12.47 -6.76 7.96
CA ALA A 63 13.89 -6.59 8.30
C ALA A 63 14.24 -5.17 8.76
N ALA A 64 13.59 -4.14 8.22
CA ALA A 64 13.90 -2.73 8.47
C ALA A 64 13.15 -2.11 9.65
N TYR A 65 11.89 -2.51 9.85
CA TYR A 65 10.95 -1.92 10.81
C TYR A 65 10.32 -2.94 11.75
N GLY A 66 10.65 -4.23 11.61
CA GLY A 66 10.11 -5.29 12.46
C GLY A 66 8.65 -5.65 12.19
N THR A 67 8.06 -5.16 11.09
CA THR A 67 6.68 -5.43 10.67
C THR A 67 6.61 -5.83 9.20
N TYR A 68 5.67 -6.71 8.84
CA TYR A 68 5.36 -7.01 7.43
C TYR A 68 4.60 -5.87 6.73
N ASP A 69 4.17 -4.85 7.48
CA ASP A 69 3.60 -3.64 6.90
C ASP A 69 4.67 -2.86 6.14
N PHE A 70 4.61 -2.94 4.82
CA PHE A 70 5.56 -2.31 3.91
C PHE A 70 5.08 -0.96 3.36
N GLN A 71 3.99 -0.41 3.90
CA GLN A 71 3.36 0.79 3.37
C GLN A 71 4.34 1.98 3.31
N MET A 72 5.17 2.16 4.34
CA MET A 72 6.20 3.21 4.38
C MET A 72 7.21 3.10 3.21
N ILE A 73 7.66 1.89 2.90
CA ILE A 73 8.60 1.64 1.79
C ILE A 73 7.92 1.88 0.44
N PHE A 74 6.70 1.37 0.29
CA PHE A 74 5.91 1.54 -0.92
C PHE A 74 5.72 3.03 -1.24
N ASN A 75 5.30 3.81 -0.24
CA ASN A 75 5.02 5.24 -0.39
C ASN A 75 6.26 6.04 -0.80
N ALA A 76 7.44 5.69 -0.29
CA ALA A 76 8.70 6.37 -0.58
C ALA A 76 9.30 6.07 -1.95
N ASN A 77 8.93 4.93 -2.55
CA ASN A 77 9.52 4.43 -3.80
C ASN A 77 8.53 4.33 -4.95
N ARG A 78 7.37 4.94 -4.78
CA ARG A 78 6.21 4.75 -5.66
C ARG A 78 6.52 4.93 -7.14
N ASP A 79 7.25 5.98 -7.52
CA ASP A 79 7.59 6.24 -8.94
C ASP A 79 8.39 5.10 -9.58
N GLN A 80 9.17 4.36 -8.79
CA GLN A 80 9.94 3.20 -9.25
C GLN A 80 9.15 1.88 -9.17
N LEU A 81 8.22 1.79 -8.21
CA LEU A 81 7.41 0.59 -7.95
C LEU A 81 6.13 0.54 -8.81
N ALA A 82 5.66 1.68 -9.32
CA ALA A 82 4.44 1.79 -10.12
C ALA A 82 4.45 0.91 -11.38
N SER A 83 5.64 0.58 -11.92
CA SER A 83 5.74 -0.28 -13.10
C SER A 83 5.57 -1.77 -12.82
N ASN A 84 5.91 -2.26 -11.62
CA ASN A 84 5.69 -3.65 -11.19
C ASN A 84 6.13 -3.83 -9.72
N ILE A 85 5.18 -3.94 -8.77
CA ILE A 85 5.52 -4.22 -7.36
C ILE A 85 5.88 -5.69 -7.10
N ASN A 86 5.37 -6.59 -7.96
CA ASN A 86 5.44 -8.03 -7.75
C ASN A 86 6.76 -8.62 -8.26
N ASP A 87 7.58 -7.81 -8.93
CA ASP A 87 8.90 -8.17 -9.39
C ASP A 87 9.83 -7.02 -9.03
N LEU A 88 10.32 -7.01 -7.79
CA LEU A 88 11.39 -6.12 -7.37
C LEU A 88 12.66 -6.58 -8.13
N PRO A 89 13.10 -5.86 -9.18
CA PRO A 89 14.23 -6.32 -9.98
C PRO A 89 15.48 -6.31 -9.11
N VAL A 90 16.24 -7.41 -9.12
CA VAL A 90 17.52 -7.46 -8.41
C VAL A 90 18.40 -6.30 -8.85
N GLY A 91 18.87 -5.51 -7.88
CA GLY A 91 19.63 -4.29 -8.12
C GLY A 91 18.83 -2.98 -8.12
N MET A 92 17.51 -3.01 -7.99
CA MET A 92 16.68 -1.80 -7.78
C MET A 92 17.03 -1.15 -6.44
N GLU A 93 17.13 0.18 -6.44
CA GLU A 93 17.38 0.98 -5.24
C GLU A 93 16.06 1.48 -4.63
N LEU A 94 15.77 1.05 -3.41
CA LEU A 94 14.62 1.48 -2.62
C LEU A 94 15.07 2.43 -1.50
N ILE A 95 14.46 3.60 -1.41
CA ILE A 95 14.51 4.47 -0.25
C ILE A 95 13.75 3.80 0.90
N LEU A 96 14.44 3.43 1.97
CA LEU A 96 13.82 3.02 3.22
C LEU A 96 13.70 4.27 4.10
N PRO A 97 12.49 4.82 4.32
CA PRO A 97 12.34 5.99 5.18
C PRO A 97 12.84 5.73 6.59
N CYS A 98 13.14 6.79 7.30
CA CYS A 98 13.46 6.76 8.72
C CYS A 98 12.21 6.30 9.50
N GLU A 99 12.39 5.74 10.71
CA GLU A 99 11.24 5.29 11.53
C GLU A 99 10.24 6.42 11.83
N ASP A 100 10.74 7.66 11.84
CA ASP A 100 9.94 8.89 11.97
C ASP A 100 9.31 9.37 10.64
N GLY A 101 9.30 8.54 9.59
CA GLY A 101 8.64 8.82 8.31
C GLY A 101 9.41 9.74 7.35
N ARG A 102 10.57 10.29 7.76
CA ARG A 102 11.41 11.11 6.87
C ARG A 102 11.99 10.28 5.72
N LEU A 103 12.01 10.84 4.52
CA LEU A 103 12.60 10.18 3.35
C LEU A 103 14.14 10.15 3.41
N THR A 104 14.76 11.13 4.08
CA THR A 104 16.19 11.14 4.40
C THR A 104 16.42 11.76 5.77
N ALA A 105 17.54 11.41 6.42
CA ALA A 105 17.90 11.95 7.73
C ALA A 105 18.07 13.48 7.75
N ASP A 106 18.39 14.08 6.60
CA ASP A 106 18.73 15.50 6.47
C ASP A 106 17.55 16.39 6.04
N SER A 107 16.40 15.82 5.67
CA SER A 107 15.19 16.62 5.36
C SER A 107 14.44 16.98 6.64
N GLU A 108 14.29 18.28 6.92
CA GLU A 108 13.36 18.76 7.95
C GLU A 108 11.91 18.60 7.46
N LEU A 109 11.09 17.88 8.21
CA LEU A 109 9.65 17.77 7.93
C LEU A 109 9.00 19.15 7.96
N SER A 110 8.08 19.40 7.05
CA SER A 110 7.36 20.67 6.87
C SER A 110 8.22 21.87 6.45
N GLY A 111 9.52 21.68 6.18
CA GLY A 111 10.39 22.76 5.74
C GLY A 111 10.02 23.34 4.37
N VAL A 112 9.60 22.49 3.43
CA VAL A 112 9.16 22.94 2.09
C VAL A 112 7.79 23.58 2.18
N ILE A 113 6.90 23.01 3.01
CA ILE A 113 5.57 23.59 3.29
C ILE A 113 5.73 25.03 3.79
N ALA A 114 6.56 25.26 4.82
CA ALA A 114 6.76 26.58 5.40
C ALA A 114 7.34 27.60 4.38
N ALA A 115 8.30 27.17 3.56
CA ALA A 115 8.91 28.01 2.53
C ALA A 115 7.91 28.43 1.43
N GLU A 116 7.07 27.50 0.97
CA GLU A 116 6.06 27.78 -0.05
C GLU A 116 4.88 28.60 0.50
N GLU A 117 4.53 28.44 1.78
CA GLU A 117 3.58 29.34 2.47
C GLU A 117 4.08 30.79 2.50
N GLU A 118 5.33 31.04 2.91
CA GLU A 118 5.92 32.39 2.92
C GLU A 118 5.97 33.01 1.50
N LYS A 119 6.37 32.21 0.51
CA LYS A 119 6.39 32.63 -0.89
C LYS A 119 4.99 32.96 -1.40
N GLN A 120 3.96 32.22 -1.00
CA GLN A 120 2.59 32.52 -1.38
C GLN A 120 2.07 33.79 -0.71
N GLU A 121 2.35 34.03 0.57
CA GLU A 121 1.93 35.26 1.26
C GLU A 121 2.42 36.52 0.55
N THR A 122 3.64 36.48 -0.01
CA THR A 122 4.23 37.62 -0.72
C THR A 122 3.76 37.78 -2.17
N THR A 123 3.24 36.71 -2.79
CA THR A 123 2.87 36.68 -4.21
C THR A 123 1.36 36.61 -4.46
N ARG A 124 0.56 36.39 -3.41
CA ARG A 124 -0.89 36.26 -3.49
C ARG A 124 -1.53 37.54 -4.04
N SER A 125 -2.22 37.41 -5.16
CA SER A 125 -3.15 38.43 -5.63
C SER A 125 -4.55 38.14 -5.09
N THR A 126 -5.28 39.20 -4.76
CA THR A 126 -6.69 39.11 -4.35
C THR A 126 -7.57 39.50 -5.52
N SER A 127 -8.58 38.68 -5.82
CA SER A 127 -9.64 39.02 -6.75
C SER A 127 -10.73 39.80 -6.03
N ASN A 128 -11.23 40.86 -6.67
CA ASN A 128 -12.44 41.55 -6.21
C ASN A 128 -13.72 40.91 -6.79
N ILE A 129 -13.59 39.82 -7.54
CA ILE A 129 -14.74 39.08 -8.08
C ILE A 129 -15.26 38.18 -6.97
N TYR A 130 -16.52 38.36 -6.59
CA TYR A 130 -17.16 37.46 -5.64
C TYR A 130 -17.33 36.07 -6.24
N GLU A 131 -16.73 35.10 -5.59
CA GLU A 131 -16.89 33.69 -5.91
C GLU A 131 -17.37 32.96 -4.65
N PRO A 132 -18.36 32.04 -4.76
CA PRO A 132 -18.87 31.33 -3.60
C PRO A 132 -17.78 30.45 -2.96
N PRO A 133 -17.82 30.23 -1.62
CA PRO A 133 -16.89 29.34 -0.94
C PRO A 133 -16.93 27.92 -1.54
N LEU A 134 -15.75 27.32 -1.67
CA LEU A 134 -15.61 25.96 -2.22
C LEU A 134 -15.86 24.93 -1.13
N LYS A 135 -16.75 23.97 -1.41
CA LYS A 135 -17.14 22.94 -0.43
C LYS A 135 -16.54 21.59 -0.79
N PHE A 136 -15.62 21.12 0.03
CA PHE A 136 -15.11 19.76 -0.02
C PHE A 136 -15.95 18.83 0.87
N VAL A 137 -16.07 17.57 0.46
CA VAL A 137 -16.55 16.48 1.31
C VAL A 137 -15.55 15.32 1.31
N THR A 138 -15.42 14.66 2.45
CA THR A 138 -14.67 13.41 2.63
C THR A 138 -15.30 12.59 3.77
N GLY A 139 -14.79 11.41 4.08
CA GLY A 139 -15.24 10.58 5.21
C GLY A 139 -14.11 10.22 6.17
N ASN A 140 -14.48 9.64 7.32
CA ASN A 140 -13.55 9.12 8.32
C ASN A 140 -13.21 7.65 8.09
N GLY A 141 -12.30 7.10 8.91
CA GLY A 141 -12.03 5.67 8.97
C GLY A 141 -11.01 5.19 7.93
N TRP A 142 -10.17 6.08 7.40
CA TRP A 142 -9.10 5.73 6.49
C TRP A 142 -7.80 6.49 6.80
N LYS A 143 -7.24 6.23 7.98
CA LYS A 143 -5.96 6.81 8.40
C LYS A 143 -4.82 6.13 7.63
N PRO A 144 -3.73 6.84 7.29
CA PRO A 144 -3.40 8.25 7.57
C PRO A 144 -3.99 9.26 6.56
N PHE A 145 -4.87 8.82 5.66
CA PHE A 145 -5.28 9.60 4.50
C PHE A 145 -6.42 10.57 4.77
N THR A 146 -7.48 10.11 5.41
CA THR A 146 -8.68 10.90 5.73
C THR A 146 -9.28 10.48 7.06
N ASP A 147 -9.24 11.37 8.05
CA ASP A 147 -9.97 11.27 9.30
C ASP A 147 -9.95 12.62 10.04
N GLU A 148 -11.07 13.03 10.64
CA GLU A 148 -11.18 14.31 11.34
C GLU A 148 -10.24 14.39 12.55
N SER A 149 -9.81 13.25 13.10
CA SER A 149 -8.84 13.22 14.20
C SER A 149 -7.41 13.52 13.78
N LEU A 150 -7.10 13.53 12.48
CA LEU A 150 -5.74 13.75 11.96
C LEU A 150 -5.45 15.25 11.80
N ALA A 151 -4.18 15.61 11.91
CA ALA A 151 -3.73 16.97 11.62
C ALA A 151 -4.11 17.36 10.17
N GLY A 152 -4.82 18.48 10.04
CA GLY A 152 -5.35 18.94 8.74
C GLY A 152 -6.33 17.98 8.06
N GLY A 153 -6.91 17.01 8.78
CA GLY A 153 -7.80 15.98 8.24
C GLY A 153 -7.09 14.80 7.56
N GLY A 154 -5.75 14.74 7.63
CA GLY A 154 -4.95 13.68 7.01
C GLY A 154 -4.34 14.06 5.67
N ILE A 155 -3.55 13.14 5.11
CA ILE A 155 -2.70 13.39 3.94
C ILE A 155 -3.51 13.88 2.74
N LEU A 156 -4.60 13.19 2.37
CA LEU A 156 -5.37 13.53 1.17
C LEU A 156 -6.15 14.84 1.32
N VAL A 157 -6.57 15.17 2.54
CA VAL A 157 -7.23 16.45 2.83
C VAL A 157 -6.23 17.59 2.70
N ARG A 158 -5.05 17.47 3.31
CA ARG A 158 -3.96 18.46 3.19
C ARG A 158 -3.55 18.65 1.74
N LEU A 159 -3.35 17.57 0.98
CA LEU A 159 -3.05 17.65 -0.45
C LEU A 159 -4.14 18.39 -1.23
N ALA A 160 -5.42 18.16 -0.93
CA ALA A 160 -6.53 18.85 -1.59
C ALA A 160 -6.55 20.34 -1.29
N THR A 161 -6.43 20.72 -0.02
CA THR A 161 -6.50 22.12 0.41
C THR A 161 -5.28 22.91 -0.05
N THR A 162 -4.09 22.32 0.04
CA THR A 162 -2.85 22.95 -0.43
C THR A 162 -2.85 23.08 -1.95
N ALA A 163 -3.21 22.03 -2.69
CA ALA A 163 -3.31 22.11 -4.15
C ALA A 163 -4.31 23.17 -4.61
N LEU A 164 -5.44 23.31 -3.93
CA LEU A 164 -6.41 24.35 -4.27
C LEU A 164 -5.78 25.75 -4.10
N GLN A 165 -5.08 25.99 -2.99
CA GLN A 165 -4.39 27.25 -2.73
C GLN A 165 -3.30 27.53 -3.77
N ARG A 166 -2.40 26.57 -4.04
CA ARG A 166 -1.33 26.68 -5.04
C ARG A 166 -1.88 26.85 -6.47
N GLY A 167 -3.06 26.28 -6.73
CA GLY A 167 -3.83 26.49 -7.95
C GLY A 167 -4.27 27.95 -8.21
N GLY A 168 -4.14 28.83 -7.20
CA GLY A 168 -4.53 30.23 -7.26
C GLY A 168 -5.93 30.49 -6.72
N ASN A 169 -6.46 29.59 -5.87
CA ASN A 169 -7.70 29.85 -5.18
C ASN A 169 -7.53 30.92 -4.11
N ASP A 170 -8.32 31.98 -4.20
CA ASP A 170 -8.43 33.02 -3.20
C ASP A 170 -9.77 32.97 -2.43
N ARG A 171 -10.63 32.00 -2.76
CA ARG A 171 -11.93 31.77 -2.14
C ARG A 171 -11.79 31.13 -0.76
N GLU A 172 -12.78 31.38 0.10
CA GLU A 172 -12.97 30.55 1.29
C GLU A 172 -13.26 29.10 0.90
N GLY A 173 -12.83 28.16 1.73
CA GLY A 173 -13.07 26.74 1.52
C GLY A 173 -13.43 26.05 2.84
N SER A 174 -14.24 25.00 2.76
CA SER A 174 -14.60 24.17 3.92
C SER A 174 -14.53 22.69 3.57
N VAL A 175 -14.03 21.87 4.50
CA VAL A 175 -14.11 20.40 4.42
C VAL A 175 -15.20 19.93 5.35
N SER A 176 -16.12 19.09 4.84
CA SER A 176 -17.15 18.42 5.65
C SER A 176 -16.95 16.91 5.64
N TRP A 177 -17.38 16.28 6.73
CA TRP A 177 -17.20 14.85 6.97
C TRP A 177 -18.54 14.12 6.85
N VAL A 178 -18.66 13.24 5.86
CA VAL A 178 -19.82 12.37 5.66
C VAL A 178 -19.31 10.94 5.48
N ASN A 179 -19.58 10.08 6.47
CA ASN A 179 -19.07 8.70 6.48
C ASN A 179 -19.85 7.75 5.56
N ASP A 180 -21.02 8.17 5.09
CA ASP A 180 -21.72 7.51 3.98
C ASP A 180 -20.99 7.87 2.68
N TRP A 181 -19.93 7.11 2.38
CA TRP A 181 -19.05 7.34 1.24
C TRP A 181 -19.84 7.27 -0.08
N GLY A 182 -20.69 6.26 -0.25
CA GLY A 182 -21.53 6.11 -1.45
C GLY A 182 -22.37 7.35 -1.76
N SER A 183 -22.91 8.02 -0.73
CA SER A 183 -23.68 9.25 -0.92
C SER A 183 -22.90 10.39 -1.59
N HIS A 184 -21.56 10.41 -1.52
CA HIS A 184 -20.76 11.48 -2.12
C HIS A 184 -20.96 11.53 -3.63
N THR A 185 -20.82 10.38 -4.29
CA THR A 185 -20.91 10.24 -5.74
C THR A 185 -22.36 10.14 -6.20
N GLU A 186 -23.25 9.55 -5.40
CA GLU A 186 -24.64 9.29 -5.78
C GLU A 186 -25.58 10.49 -5.57
N VAL A 187 -25.33 11.31 -4.54
CA VAL A 187 -26.26 12.35 -4.10
C VAL A 187 -25.56 13.71 -3.93
N LEU A 188 -24.51 13.77 -3.12
CA LEU A 188 -23.94 15.03 -2.65
C LEU A 188 -23.27 15.85 -3.75
N LEU A 189 -22.44 15.23 -4.58
CA LEU A 189 -21.83 15.92 -5.74
C LEU A 189 -22.87 16.19 -6.84
N PRO A 190 -23.74 15.23 -7.25
CA PRO A 190 -24.73 15.49 -8.30
C PRO A 190 -25.75 16.58 -7.97
N THR A 191 -26.08 16.79 -6.70
CA THR A 191 -27.01 17.84 -6.25
C THR A 191 -26.33 19.20 -6.05
N GLY A 192 -24.99 19.26 -6.12
CA GLY A 192 -24.22 20.46 -5.83
C GLY A 192 -24.20 20.84 -4.34
N ALA A 193 -24.50 19.90 -3.44
CA ALA A 193 -24.32 20.10 -2.01
C ALA A 193 -22.84 20.35 -1.66
N PHE A 194 -21.96 19.64 -2.37
CA PHE A 194 -20.52 19.80 -2.35
C PHE A 194 -19.95 19.96 -3.76
N ASP A 195 -18.80 20.60 -3.87
CA ASP A 195 -18.13 20.87 -5.13
C ASP A 195 -17.16 19.77 -5.52
N ILE A 196 -16.39 19.29 -4.53
CA ILE A 196 -15.33 18.30 -4.70
C ILE A 196 -15.46 17.26 -3.60
N SER A 197 -15.34 15.98 -3.96
CA SER A 197 -15.09 14.92 -2.99
C SER A 197 -13.64 14.46 -3.05
N ILE A 198 -13.06 14.22 -1.88
CA ILE A 198 -11.66 13.86 -1.67
C ILE A 198 -11.58 12.33 -1.54
N ALA A 199 -10.47 11.75 -1.99
CA ALA A 199 -10.11 10.36 -1.74
C ALA A 199 -10.96 9.33 -2.52
N TRP A 200 -10.96 9.43 -3.86
CA TRP A 200 -11.70 8.48 -4.72
C TRP A 200 -10.84 7.77 -5.75
N GLY A 201 -10.92 6.44 -5.76
CA GLY A 201 -10.45 5.62 -6.87
C GLY A 201 -11.25 5.87 -8.15
N MET A 202 -10.55 5.93 -9.28
CA MET A 202 -11.14 6.04 -10.62
C MET A 202 -10.71 4.83 -11.47
N PRO A 203 -11.62 4.16 -12.17
CA PRO A 203 -11.25 3.09 -13.09
C PRO A 203 -10.56 3.63 -14.35
N ASP A 204 -9.90 2.75 -15.09
CA ASP A 204 -9.41 2.99 -16.45
C ASP A 204 -10.61 3.20 -17.40
N CYS A 205 -11.03 4.46 -17.52
CA CYS A 205 -12.15 4.84 -18.38
C CYS A 205 -11.89 4.63 -19.88
N THR A 206 -10.67 4.27 -20.30
CA THR A 206 -10.42 3.83 -21.68
C THR A 206 -10.90 2.40 -21.94
N LYS A 207 -11.13 1.62 -20.87
CA LYS A 207 -11.63 0.25 -20.87
C LYS A 207 -13.06 0.16 -20.32
N ILE A 208 -13.87 1.19 -20.55
CA ILE A 208 -15.22 1.29 -19.99
C ILE A 208 -16.12 0.08 -20.30
N ASP A 209 -15.89 -0.60 -21.43
CA ASP A 209 -16.63 -1.80 -21.83
C ASP A 209 -16.37 -3.02 -20.94
N LEU A 210 -15.31 -2.98 -20.11
CA LEU A 210 -14.96 -4.03 -19.15
C LEU A 210 -15.50 -3.75 -17.73
N LEU A 211 -16.11 -2.58 -17.51
CA LEU A 211 -16.56 -2.14 -16.20
C LEU A 211 -18.03 -2.49 -15.94
N GLY A 212 -18.34 -2.74 -14.67
CA GLY A 212 -19.70 -2.81 -14.16
C GLY A 212 -20.37 -1.44 -14.07
N GLU A 213 -21.64 -1.42 -13.65
CA GLU A 213 -22.46 -0.20 -13.64
C GLU A 213 -21.83 0.95 -12.82
N ASP A 214 -21.25 0.65 -11.65
CA ASP A 214 -20.59 1.67 -10.81
C ASP A 214 -19.36 2.27 -11.51
N GLY A 215 -18.49 1.43 -12.09
CA GLY A 215 -17.32 1.88 -12.83
C GLY A 215 -17.69 2.75 -14.04
N VAL A 216 -18.71 2.34 -14.80
CA VAL A 216 -19.25 3.13 -15.93
C VAL A 216 -19.79 4.48 -15.44
N LYS A 217 -20.56 4.51 -14.34
CA LYS A 217 -21.09 5.76 -13.76
C LYS A 217 -19.96 6.69 -13.32
N ARG A 218 -18.92 6.18 -12.64
CA ARG A 218 -17.74 6.98 -12.28
C ARG A 218 -17.12 7.65 -13.50
N CYS A 219 -16.89 6.90 -14.58
CA CYS A 219 -16.33 7.45 -15.80
C CYS A 219 -17.24 8.48 -16.49
N THR A 220 -18.55 8.27 -16.47
CA THR A 220 -19.50 9.09 -17.24
C THR A 220 -20.00 10.31 -16.48
N ASP A 221 -20.10 10.24 -15.15
CA ASP A 221 -20.72 11.26 -14.30
C ASP A 221 -19.72 12.12 -13.51
N LEU A 222 -18.45 11.70 -13.40
CA LEU A 222 -17.44 12.41 -12.63
C LEU A 222 -16.31 12.95 -13.53
N ASP A 223 -15.81 14.12 -13.18
CA ASP A 223 -14.51 14.63 -13.62
C ASP A 223 -13.52 14.43 -12.46
N ALA A 224 -12.31 13.94 -12.76
CA ALA A 224 -11.26 13.67 -11.75
C ALA A 224 -10.02 14.53 -12.00
N THR A 225 -9.28 14.84 -10.94
CA THR A 225 -7.94 15.42 -11.05
C THR A 225 -6.97 14.44 -11.73
N LEU A 226 -5.75 14.90 -12.00
CA LEU A 226 -4.61 14.00 -12.12
C LEU A 226 -4.54 13.09 -10.88
N PRO A 227 -3.97 11.87 -11.00
CA PRO A 227 -3.69 11.02 -9.85
C PRO A 227 -3.05 11.83 -8.72
N VAL A 228 -3.57 11.75 -7.51
CA VAL A 228 -3.08 12.45 -6.32
C VAL A 228 -2.19 11.54 -5.51
N TYR A 229 -2.60 10.29 -5.38
CA TYR A 229 -1.96 9.25 -4.58
C TYR A 229 -2.26 7.89 -5.20
N GLU A 230 -1.41 6.90 -4.97
CA GLU A 230 -1.70 5.51 -5.39
C GLU A 230 -1.78 4.64 -4.14
N VAL A 231 -2.73 3.72 -4.13
CA VAL A 231 -2.96 2.79 -3.02
C VAL A 231 -2.93 1.36 -3.54
N ALA A 232 -2.50 0.44 -2.68
CA ALA A 232 -2.46 -0.98 -2.99
C ALA A 232 -3.81 -1.62 -2.63
N GLU A 233 -4.59 -2.03 -3.62
CA GLU A 233 -5.69 -2.98 -3.41
C GLU A 233 -5.08 -4.36 -3.19
N THR A 234 -5.40 -4.96 -2.04
CA THR A 234 -4.78 -6.20 -1.57
C THR A 234 -5.82 -7.28 -1.29
N PHE A 235 -5.35 -8.53 -1.24
CA PHE A 235 -6.19 -9.70 -1.10
C PHE A 235 -5.75 -10.48 0.14
N THR A 236 -6.55 -10.42 1.20
CA THR A 236 -6.25 -11.01 2.50
C THR A 236 -7.05 -12.28 2.73
N THR A 237 -6.39 -13.35 3.17
CA THR A 237 -6.99 -14.66 3.45
C THR A 237 -6.63 -15.17 4.84
N LEU A 238 -7.29 -16.24 5.31
CA LEU A 238 -6.78 -17.05 6.42
C LEU A 238 -5.44 -17.72 6.06
N LEU A 239 -4.62 -18.01 7.08
CA LEU A 239 -3.31 -18.67 6.91
C LEU A 239 -3.40 -20.07 6.26
N ASP A 240 -4.49 -20.79 6.49
CA ASP A 240 -4.72 -22.15 5.96
C ASP A 240 -5.63 -22.16 4.71
N SER A 241 -5.95 -20.97 4.16
CA SER A 241 -6.73 -20.85 2.94
C SER A 241 -6.06 -21.55 1.77
N LYS A 242 -6.84 -22.24 0.93
CA LYS A 242 -6.35 -22.82 -0.33
C LYS A 242 -5.83 -21.75 -1.32
N TYR A 243 -6.19 -20.49 -1.11
CA TYR A 243 -5.76 -19.35 -1.93
C TYR A 243 -4.53 -18.62 -1.37
N VAL A 244 -3.98 -19.05 -0.23
CA VAL A 244 -2.91 -18.31 0.45
C VAL A 244 -1.63 -18.10 -0.38
N ASN A 245 -1.29 -19.05 -1.24
CA ASN A 245 -0.05 -19.05 -2.04
C ASN A 245 -0.29 -18.84 -3.54
N VAL A 246 -1.47 -18.38 -3.96
CA VAL A 246 -1.68 -18.09 -5.38
C VAL A 246 -0.87 -16.87 -5.80
N THR A 247 -0.37 -16.87 -7.04
CA THR A 247 0.47 -15.78 -7.56
C THR A 247 -0.16 -15.04 -8.73
N LYS A 248 -1.37 -15.45 -9.15
CA LYS A 248 -2.13 -14.82 -10.22
C LYS A 248 -3.59 -14.68 -9.86
N PHE A 249 -4.24 -13.63 -10.35
CA PHE A 249 -5.67 -13.41 -10.11
C PHE A 249 -6.55 -14.55 -10.64
N GLU A 250 -6.20 -15.13 -11.80
CA GLU A 250 -6.95 -16.27 -12.38
C GLU A 250 -7.01 -17.51 -11.46
N ASP A 251 -6.04 -17.67 -10.56
CA ASP A 251 -5.98 -18.78 -9.61
C ASP A 251 -6.94 -18.59 -8.41
N LEU A 252 -7.58 -17.42 -8.28
CA LEU A 252 -8.72 -17.22 -7.37
C LEU A 252 -10.04 -17.79 -7.90
N ALA A 253 -10.03 -18.51 -9.03
CA ALA A 253 -11.23 -19.15 -9.58
C ALA A 253 -12.02 -19.92 -8.50
N GLY A 254 -13.32 -19.65 -8.42
CA GLY A 254 -14.25 -20.21 -7.45
C GLY A 254 -14.18 -19.63 -6.04
N ALA A 255 -13.36 -18.60 -5.79
CA ALA A 255 -13.28 -17.94 -4.49
C ALA A 255 -14.53 -17.09 -4.23
N LYS A 256 -14.93 -17.02 -2.96
CA LYS A 256 -15.83 -15.97 -2.46
C LYS A 256 -15.00 -14.77 -2.00
N ILE A 257 -15.14 -13.65 -2.69
CA ILE A 257 -14.39 -12.42 -2.41
C ILE A 257 -15.33 -11.41 -1.76
N CYS A 258 -15.02 -10.99 -0.54
CA CYS A 258 -15.72 -9.89 0.13
C CYS A 258 -15.09 -8.55 -0.22
N LYS A 259 -15.93 -7.60 -0.64
CA LYS A 259 -15.59 -6.19 -0.75
C LYS A 259 -16.73 -5.36 -0.13
N PRO A 260 -16.44 -4.35 0.70
CA PRO A 260 -17.51 -3.60 1.38
C PRO A 260 -18.47 -2.92 0.38
N ALA A 261 -19.72 -2.73 0.79
CA ALA A 261 -20.82 -2.31 -0.06
C ALA A 261 -20.58 -0.93 -0.70
N ASP A 262 -19.94 -0.01 0.02
CA ASP A 262 -19.67 1.35 -0.46
C ASP A 262 -18.36 1.47 -1.26
N TRP A 263 -17.56 0.40 -1.33
CA TRP A 263 -16.31 0.37 -2.11
C TRP A 263 -16.57 -0.15 -3.52
N SER A 264 -16.21 0.61 -4.55
CA SER A 264 -16.43 0.20 -5.94
C SER A 264 -15.89 -1.21 -6.26
N SER A 265 -16.60 -1.98 -7.10
CA SER A 265 -16.11 -3.27 -7.61
C SER A 265 -15.07 -3.15 -8.73
N PHE A 266 -14.87 -1.96 -9.30
CA PHE A 266 -13.98 -1.78 -10.46
C PHE A 266 -12.56 -2.35 -10.28
N PRO A 267 -11.91 -2.30 -9.09
CA PRO A 267 -10.59 -2.90 -8.91
C PRO A 267 -10.57 -4.40 -9.22
N LEU A 268 -11.65 -5.12 -8.85
CA LEU A 268 -11.81 -6.54 -9.15
C LEU A 268 -12.09 -6.78 -10.63
N GLU A 269 -12.88 -5.90 -11.25
CA GLU A 269 -13.23 -5.97 -12.66
C GLU A 269 -12.00 -5.78 -13.56
N GLU A 270 -11.12 -4.83 -13.22
CA GLU A 270 -9.90 -4.54 -13.97
C GLU A 270 -8.89 -5.69 -13.98
N VAL A 271 -8.89 -6.50 -12.92
CA VAL A 271 -8.03 -7.70 -12.82
C VAL A 271 -8.76 -8.99 -13.23
N GLY A 272 -9.98 -8.88 -13.76
CA GLY A 272 -10.76 -10.02 -14.27
C GLY A 272 -11.42 -10.91 -13.21
N LEU A 273 -11.44 -10.47 -11.95
CA LEU A 273 -12.11 -11.15 -10.85
C LEU A 273 -13.60 -10.81 -10.84
N VAL A 274 -14.32 -11.25 -11.86
CA VAL A 274 -15.75 -11.01 -12.06
C VAL A 274 -16.56 -12.32 -12.04
N GLU A 275 -17.86 -12.24 -11.78
CA GLU A 275 -18.77 -13.39 -11.90
C GLU A 275 -18.81 -13.91 -13.37
N PRO A 276 -18.83 -15.24 -13.61
CA PRO A 276 -18.90 -16.34 -12.64
C PRO A 276 -17.52 -16.91 -12.23
N LEU A 277 -16.41 -16.25 -12.57
CA LEU A 277 -15.07 -16.75 -12.20
C LEU A 277 -14.91 -16.80 -10.68
N VAL A 278 -15.40 -15.77 -9.99
CA VAL A 278 -15.42 -15.64 -8.53
C VAL A 278 -16.83 -15.26 -8.07
N THR A 279 -17.13 -15.52 -6.80
CA THR A 279 -18.37 -15.04 -6.18
C THR A 279 -18.14 -13.76 -5.41
N HIS A 280 -18.87 -12.69 -5.75
CA HIS A 280 -18.78 -11.42 -5.02
C HIS A 280 -19.71 -11.41 -3.80
N VAL A 281 -19.16 -11.03 -2.64
CA VAL A 281 -19.89 -10.82 -1.39
C VAL A 281 -19.75 -9.36 -0.99
N ARG A 282 -20.89 -8.69 -0.75
CA ARG A 282 -20.95 -7.26 -0.45
C ARG A 282 -21.54 -7.07 0.94
N LEU A 283 -20.68 -6.83 1.93
CA LEU A 283 -21.07 -6.56 3.33
C LEU A 283 -20.97 -5.07 3.64
N ALA A 284 -21.66 -4.60 4.68
CA ALA A 284 -21.81 -3.17 4.92
C ALA A 284 -20.49 -2.46 5.20
N THR A 285 -19.61 -3.06 6.02
CA THR A 285 -18.38 -2.41 6.47
C THR A 285 -17.13 -3.26 6.17
N PRO A 286 -15.93 -2.65 6.13
CA PRO A 286 -14.67 -3.38 6.11
C PRO A 286 -14.55 -4.42 7.23
N LYS A 287 -15.00 -4.08 8.45
CA LYS A 287 -15.00 -4.98 9.60
C LYS A 287 -15.88 -6.22 9.38
N ASP A 288 -17.05 -6.06 8.77
CA ASP A 288 -17.92 -7.20 8.45
C ASP A 288 -17.25 -8.17 7.46
N CYS A 289 -16.53 -7.64 6.45
CA CYS A 289 -15.74 -8.49 5.55
C CYS A 289 -14.61 -9.22 6.27
N ALA A 290 -13.91 -8.54 7.19
CA ALA A 290 -12.85 -9.17 7.97
C ALA A 290 -13.40 -10.29 8.88
N GLU A 291 -14.52 -10.05 9.57
CA GLU A 291 -15.21 -11.07 10.37
C GLU A 291 -15.66 -12.26 9.51
N ALA A 292 -16.17 -12.02 8.30
CA ALA A 292 -16.57 -13.07 7.37
C ALA A 292 -15.38 -13.94 6.92
N VAL A 293 -14.19 -13.36 6.73
CA VAL A 293 -12.95 -14.12 6.48
C VAL A 293 -12.60 -14.98 7.69
N LEU A 294 -12.63 -14.41 8.89
CA LEU A 294 -12.29 -15.13 10.13
C LEU A 294 -13.26 -16.29 10.42
N ASN A 295 -14.51 -16.16 10.01
CA ASN A 295 -15.54 -17.19 10.14
C ASN A 295 -15.55 -18.21 8.98
N GLY A 296 -14.73 -18.02 7.95
CA GLY A 296 -14.69 -18.88 6.76
C GLY A 296 -15.93 -18.78 5.88
N GLU A 297 -16.70 -17.70 6.00
CA GLU A 297 -17.90 -17.45 5.18
C GLU A 297 -17.52 -16.98 3.76
N VAL A 298 -16.42 -16.25 3.68
CA VAL A 298 -15.74 -15.81 2.46
C VAL A 298 -14.28 -16.26 2.49
N ASP A 299 -13.68 -16.45 1.31
CA ASP A 299 -12.31 -16.96 1.19
C ASP A 299 -11.26 -15.84 1.22
N VAL A 300 -11.64 -14.64 0.73
CA VAL A 300 -10.75 -13.51 0.50
C VAL A 300 -11.48 -12.21 0.86
N MET A 301 -10.79 -11.29 1.54
CA MET A 301 -11.18 -9.88 1.62
C MET A 301 -10.33 -9.08 0.65
N ALA A 302 -10.97 -8.26 -0.20
CA ALA A 302 -10.31 -7.38 -1.15
C ALA A 302 -10.58 -5.92 -0.79
N ILE A 303 -9.53 -5.21 -0.35
CA ILE A 303 -9.57 -3.80 0.03
C ILE A 303 -8.15 -3.21 0.05
N GLU A 304 -8.04 -1.89 0.22
CA GLU A 304 -6.77 -1.20 0.42
C GLU A 304 -5.99 -1.76 1.62
N LEU A 305 -4.66 -1.92 1.47
CA LEU A 305 -3.75 -2.52 2.45
C LEU A 305 -3.91 -1.93 3.85
N GLU A 306 -4.04 -0.61 3.94
CA GLU A 306 -4.17 0.13 5.19
C GLU A 306 -5.44 -0.28 5.93
N THR A 307 -6.57 -0.25 5.23
CA THR A 307 -7.87 -0.61 5.79
C THR A 307 -7.89 -2.08 6.20
N ALA A 308 -7.30 -2.98 5.41
CA ALA A 308 -7.18 -4.40 5.77
C ALA A 308 -6.36 -4.58 7.05
N THR A 309 -5.20 -3.94 7.13
CA THR A 309 -4.30 -4.01 8.29
C THR A 309 -5.00 -3.52 9.56
N ASP A 310 -5.63 -2.35 9.49
CA ASP A 310 -6.33 -1.72 10.61
C ASP A 310 -7.47 -2.61 11.14
N VAL A 311 -8.33 -3.14 10.27
CA VAL A 311 -9.48 -3.93 10.75
C VAL A 311 -9.05 -5.27 11.36
N PHE A 312 -8.04 -5.95 10.81
CA PHE A 312 -7.55 -7.19 11.40
C PHE A 312 -6.76 -6.95 12.69
N ALA A 313 -6.09 -5.81 12.82
CA ALA A 313 -5.47 -5.39 14.07
C ALA A 313 -6.54 -5.08 15.15
N GLU A 314 -7.59 -4.33 14.81
CA GLU A 314 -8.72 -4.03 15.71
C GLU A 314 -9.40 -5.31 16.21
N LEU A 315 -9.55 -6.31 15.34
CA LEU A 315 -10.12 -7.61 15.67
C LEU A 315 -9.16 -8.54 16.45
N GLY A 316 -7.90 -8.12 16.69
CA GLY A 316 -6.89 -8.95 17.36
C GLY A 316 -6.60 -10.24 16.58
N ALA A 317 -6.59 -10.14 15.25
CA ALA A 317 -6.52 -11.28 14.34
C ALA A 317 -5.43 -11.13 13.26
N ALA A 318 -4.54 -10.14 13.39
CA ALA A 318 -3.43 -9.94 12.47
C ALA A 318 -2.52 -11.18 12.33
N ASP A 319 -2.42 -12.01 13.36
CA ASP A 319 -1.65 -13.27 13.37
C ASP A 319 -2.40 -14.46 12.75
N LYS A 320 -3.65 -14.28 12.30
CA LYS A 320 -4.51 -15.34 11.74
C LYS A 320 -4.74 -15.20 10.24
N VAL A 321 -4.29 -14.10 9.67
CA VAL A 321 -4.49 -13.77 8.26
C VAL A 321 -3.16 -13.46 7.60
N VAL A 322 -3.19 -13.46 6.28
CA VAL A 322 -2.06 -13.07 5.45
C VAL A 322 -2.59 -12.32 4.25
N THR A 323 -1.98 -11.16 4.01
CA THR A 323 -2.17 -10.40 2.79
C THR A 323 -1.27 -10.99 1.71
N ASN A 324 -1.87 -11.42 0.60
CA ASN A 324 -1.13 -12.07 -0.47
C ASN A 324 -0.16 -11.08 -1.13
N PRO A 325 1.16 -11.34 -1.10
CA PRO A 325 2.16 -10.39 -1.60
C PRO A 325 2.29 -10.39 -3.13
N SER A 326 1.69 -11.36 -3.82
CA SER A 326 1.70 -11.48 -5.28
C SER A 326 0.43 -10.96 -5.94
N LEU A 327 -0.66 -10.85 -5.19
CA LEU A 327 -1.93 -10.29 -5.65
C LEU A 327 -2.08 -8.86 -5.14
N ILE A 328 -1.58 -7.91 -5.92
CA ILE A 328 -1.70 -6.48 -5.63
C ILE A 328 -2.13 -5.78 -6.92
N HIS A 329 -3.13 -4.91 -6.81
CA HIS A 329 -3.57 -4.02 -7.88
C HIS A 329 -3.42 -2.57 -7.43
N PHE A 330 -2.77 -1.73 -8.24
CA PHE A 330 -2.58 -0.32 -7.89
C PHE A 330 -3.73 0.52 -8.38
N LEU A 331 -4.28 1.29 -7.45
CA LEU A 331 -5.37 2.21 -7.70
C LEU A 331 -4.86 3.63 -7.55
N THR A 332 -5.11 4.46 -8.56
CA THR A 332 -4.91 5.89 -8.45
C THR A 332 -6.12 6.53 -7.78
N TYR A 333 -5.86 7.33 -6.76
CA TYR A 333 -6.85 8.12 -6.04
C TYR A 333 -6.82 9.57 -6.49
N HIS A 334 -8.00 10.19 -6.53
CA HIS A 334 -8.25 11.49 -7.13
C HIS A 334 -9.11 12.36 -6.23
N PHE A 335 -9.14 13.65 -6.53
CA PHE A 335 -10.24 14.53 -6.14
C PHE A 335 -11.23 14.58 -7.29
N ILE A 336 -12.52 14.44 -6.99
CA ILE A 336 -13.56 14.28 -8.00
C ILE A 336 -14.61 15.38 -7.90
N ALA A 337 -15.14 15.81 -9.04
CA ALA A 337 -16.28 16.70 -9.16
C ALA A 337 -17.37 15.99 -9.96
N SER A 338 -18.64 16.27 -9.66
CA SER A 338 -19.70 15.87 -10.59
C SER A 338 -19.59 16.67 -11.89
N LYS A 339 -19.74 16.02 -13.04
CA LYS A 339 -19.91 16.66 -14.36
C LYS A 339 -21.16 17.54 -14.45
N LYS A 340 -22.12 17.37 -13.53
CA LYS A 340 -23.29 18.23 -13.39
C LYS A 340 -22.96 19.56 -12.69
N ASN A 341 -21.84 19.66 -11.98
CA ASN A 341 -21.40 20.91 -11.37
C ASN A 341 -20.90 21.86 -12.48
N PRO A 342 -21.56 23.01 -12.72
CA PRO A 342 -21.15 23.94 -13.77
C PRO A 342 -19.75 24.55 -13.55
N ARG A 343 -19.22 24.45 -12.32
CA ARG A 343 -17.85 24.89 -11.96
C ARG A 343 -16.88 23.74 -11.74
N GLY A 344 -17.34 22.48 -11.80
CA GLY A 344 -16.51 21.30 -11.47
C GLY A 344 -15.18 21.28 -12.23
N ARG A 345 -15.22 21.49 -13.55
CA ARG A 345 -13.99 21.53 -14.38
C ARG A 345 -13.04 22.67 -14.05
N ILE A 346 -13.56 23.80 -13.58
CA ILE A 346 -12.72 24.93 -13.13
C ILE A 346 -11.96 24.50 -11.88
N TYR A 347 -12.65 23.87 -10.93
CA TYR A 347 -12.04 23.36 -9.69
C TYR A 347 -11.03 22.26 -9.95
N ILE A 348 -11.35 21.29 -10.81
CA ILE A 348 -10.40 20.26 -11.23
C ILE A 348 -9.15 20.87 -11.89
N ALA A 349 -9.31 21.90 -12.74
CA ALA A 349 -8.16 22.58 -13.35
C ALA A 349 -7.29 23.31 -12.32
N MET A 350 -7.90 23.97 -11.33
CA MET A 350 -7.16 24.63 -10.24
C MET A 350 -6.41 23.63 -9.37
N LEU A 351 -7.07 22.55 -8.97
CA LEU A 351 -6.46 21.45 -8.21
C LEU A 351 -5.30 20.83 -9.00
N ASN A 352 -5.46 20.55 -10.29
CA ASN A 352 -4.39 20.02 -11.13
C ASN A 352 -3.20 20.97 -11.22
N LYS A 353 -3.45 22.28 -11.38
CA LYS A 353 -2.38 23.28 -11.39
C LYS A 353 -1.59 23.27 -10.09
N GLY A 354 -2.26 23.23 -8.94
CA GLY A 354 -1.58 23.15 -7.65
C GLY A 354 -0.85 21.82 -7.45
N LEU A 355 -1.46 20.69 -7.82
CA LEU A 355 -0.83 19.37 -7.75
C LEU A 355 0.43 19.26 -8.63
N ILE A 356 0.51 20.01 -9.74
CA ILE A 356 1.72 20.09 -10.56
C ILE A 356 2.77 20.92 -9.84
N GLU A 357 2.41 22.13 -9.38
CA GLU A 357 3.32 23.02 -8.68
C GLU A 357 3.90 22.37 -7.41
N MET A 358 3.07 21.74 -6.59
CA MET A 358 3.51 21.03 -5.37
C MET A 358 4.49 19.90 -5.66
N ARG A 359 4.41 19.26 -6.83
CA ARG A 359 5.39 18.23 -7.23
C ARG A 359 6.70 18.87 -7.69
N GLU A 360 6.63 20.00 -8.40
CA GLU A 360 7.80 20.74 -8.85
C GLU A 360 8.57 21.37 -7.68
N SER A 361 7.88 21.87 -6.66
CA SER A 361 8.50 22.46 -5.46
C SER A 361 8.97 21.43 -4.43
N GLY A 362 8.43 20.21 -4.48
CA GLY A 362 8.67 19.17 -3.49
C GLY A 362 7.65 19.17 -2.33
N GLU A 363 6.77 20.16 -2.27
CA GLU A 363 5.76 20.30 -1.20
C GLU A 363 4.80 19.10 -1.13
N TRP A 364 4.47 18.49 -2.27
CA TRP A 364 3.65 17.26 -2.30
C TRP A 364 4.30 16.16 -1.46
N TYR A 365 5.62 15.96 -1.62
CA TYR A 365 6.37 14.92 -0.91
C TYR A 365 6.47 15.24 0.58
N ASP A 366 6.65 16.51 0.92
CA ASP A 366 6.73 16.98 2.31
C ASP A 366 5.39 16.81 3.06
N VAL A 367 4.26 17.11 2.41
CA VAL A 367 2.92 16.86 2.98
C VAL A 367 2.71 15.38 3.29
N VAL A 368 3.11 14.50 2.36
CA VAL A 368 2.99 13.04 2.54
C VAL A 368 3.91 12.54 3.66
N ALA A 369 5.20 12.91 3.61
CA ALA A 369 6.17 12.50 4.63
C ALA A 369 5.77 13.00 6.03
N THR A 370 5.36 14.26 6.13
CA THR A 370 4.88 14.85 7.40
C THR A 370 3.63 14.12 7.90
N GLY A 371 2.63 13.89 7.04
CA GLY A 371 1.40 13.22 7.46
C GLY A 371 1.62 11.76 7.90
N LEU A 372 2.52 11.03 7.22
CA LEU A 372 2.93 9.69 7.64
C LEU A 372 3.65 9.71 9.00
N ALA A 373 4.59 10.64 9.18
CA ALA A 373 5.31 10.83 10.44
C ALA A 373 4.37 11.15 11.61
N GLU A 374 3.43 12.07 11.39
CA GLU A 374 2.41 12.46 12.38
C GLU A 374 1.55 11.25 12.79
N TYR A 375 1.07 10.46 11.81
CA TYR A 375 0.27 9.28 12.09
C TYR A 375 1.03 8.20 12.85
N ASN A 376 2.26 7.89 12.42
CA ASN A 376 3.08 6.87 13.08
C ASN A 376 3.35 7.20 14.54
N ASN A 377 3.51 8.49 14.87
CA ASN A 377 3.66 8.95 16.25
C ASN A 377 2.38 8.87 17.09
N MET A 378 1.21 8.75 16.45
CA MET A 378 -0.07 8.52 17.15
C MET A 378 -0.30 7.04 17.48
N THR A 379 0.31 6.13 16.72
CA THR A 379 0.12 4.67 16.83
C THR A 379 1.20 3.97 17.66
N GLN A 380 2.31 4.64 17.96
CA GLN A 380 3.31 4.24 18.96
C GLN A 380 2.83 4.59 20.38
#